data_AF-A0A3M2GZA7-F1
#
_entry.id   AF-A0A3M2GZA7-F1
#
_cell.length_a   1.000
_cell.length_b   1.000
_cell.length_c   1.000
_cell.angle_alpha   90.00
_cell.angle_beta   90.00
_cell.angle_gamma   90.00
#
_symmetry.space_group_name_H-M   'P 1'
#
loop_
_entity.id
_entity.type
_entity.pdbx_description
1 polymer ?
#
loop_
_entity_poly.entity_id
_entity_poly.type
_entity_poly.pdbx_seq_one_letter_code
_entity_poly.pdbx_strand_id
1 'polypeptide(L)'
;ALPLKNGEPEVDVEERIVERAVRGEADVHVVRRASFEIREKVSVAERINVALHPYTSFVIIPIFALANAGIELSRDTVEAALTARVTAGVFLGLVIGKLIGVSLATWLGVKSGLSTLPRGASWVHVVGLAAIAGIGFTVSLFVTGLAYDDVLSTEEAKIGILSASLVAAIVGSVILTRAHRVIEVDIDDPVPVGAGD
;
A
#
# COMPACT_ATOMS: atom_id res chain seq x y z
N ALA A 1 35.23 24.88 18.68
CA ALA A 1 35.95 23.61 18.41
C ALA A 1 36.55 23.13 19.74
N LEU A 2 35.98 22.06 20.33
CA LEU A 2 36.55 21.43 21.52
C LEU A 2 37.62 20.41 21.08
N PRO A 3 38.76 20.31 21.79
CA PRO A 3 39.86 19.44 21.39
C PRO A 3 39.45 17.97 21.48
N LEU A 4 39.55 17.25 20.36
CA LEU A 4 39.35 15.81 20.31
C LEU A 4 40.50 15.11 21.05
N LYS A 5 40.17 14.32 22.06
CA LYS A 5 41.11 13.49 22.80
C LYS A 5 41.34 12.21 21.99
N ASN A 6 42.56 12.00 21.55
CA ASN A 6 42.96 10.87 20.69
C ASN A 6 42.60 9.52 21.35
N GLY A 7 41.73 8.72 20.71
CA GLY A 7 41.57 7.29 21.01
C GLY A 7 40.14 6.75 21.17
N GLU A 8 39.08 7.54 21.10
CA GLU A 8 37.70 7.01 21.17
C GLU A 8 37.23 6.54 19.77
N PRO A 9 36.68 5.32 19.61
CA PRO A 9 36.15 4.85 18.34
C PRO A 9 35.00 5.76 17.87
N GLU A 10 35.00 6.10 16.58
CA GLU A 10 34.10 7.12 15.98
C GLU A 10 32.61 6.85 16.23
N VAL A 11 32.22 5.58 16.30
CA VAL A 11 30.86 5.11 16.61
C VAL A 11 30.40 5.50 18.03
N ASP A 12 31.30 5.44 19.00
CA ASP A 12 31.05 5.74 20.42
C ASP A 12 30.87 7.26 20.64
N VAL A 13 31.47 8.06 19.76
CA VAL A 13 31.33 9.52 19.75
C VAL A 13 29.99 9.93 19.13
N GLU A 14 29.58 9.32 18.01
CA GLU A 14 28.27 9.57 17.39
C GLU A 14 27.12 9.20 18.33
N GLU A 15 27.18 8.03 18.97
CA GLU A 15 26.14 7.53 19.87
C GLU A 15 25.97 8.44 21.10
N ARG A 16 27.07 8.90 21.70
CA ARG A 16 27.05 9.86 22.82
C ARG A 16 26.56 11.26 22.43
N ILE A 17 26.80 11.69 21.19
CA ILE A 17 26.30 12.96 20.67
C ILE A 17 24.78 12.89 20.48
N VAL A 18 24.26 11.79 19.93
CA VAL A 18 22.83 11.55 19.79
C VAL A 18 22.17 11.44 21.16
N GLU A 19 22.76 10.70 22.10
CA GLU A 19 22.24 10.56 23.47
C GLU A 19 22.16 11.90 24.21
N ARG A 20 23.17 12.77 24.09
CA ARG A 20 23.17 14.12 24.68
C ARG A 20 22.17 15.07 24.01
N ALA A 21 21.95 14.92 22.70
CA ALA A 21 20.93 15.68 21.97
C ALA A 21 19.50 15.30 22.40
N VAL A 22 19.25 14.02 22.64
CA VAL A 22 17.96 13.50 23.11
C VAL A 22 17.67 13.91 24.57
N ARG A 23 18.69 14.05 25.42
CA ARG A 23 18.55 14.49 26.82
C ARG A 23 18.30 16.00 27.00
N GLY A 24 18.24 16.79 25.92
CA GLY A 24 17.93 18.23 25.98
C GLY A 24 19.09 19.11 26.46
N GLU A 25 20.30 18.57 26.61
CA GLU A 25 21.51 19.28 27.03
C GLU A 25 22.38 19.76 25.86
N ALA A 26 21.92 19.61 24.62
CA ALA A 26 22.71 19.89 23.42
C ALA A 26 22.55 21.32 22.90
N ASP A 27 23.70 21.93 22.61
CA ASP A 27 23.83 23.18 21.85
C ASP A 27 23.12 23.04 20.47
N VAL A 28 22.47 24.12 20.00
CA VAL A 28 21.79 24.20 18.70
C VAL A 28 22.68 23.72 17.55
N HIS A 29 24.00 23.92 17.65
CA HIS A 29 24.96 23.47 16.65
C HIS A 29 25.10 21.94 16.60
N VAL A 30 24.98 21.26 17.74
CA VAL A 30 25.06 19.80 17.85
C VAL A 30 23.79 19.16 17.31
N VAL A 31 22.62 19.71 17.65
CA VAL A 31 21.32 19.25 17.12
C VAL A 31 21.25 19.43 15.60
N ARG A 32 21.74 20.54 15.07
CA ARG A 32 21.76 20.81 13.62
C ARG A 32 22.69 19.86 12.84
N ARG A 33 23.82 19.47 13.43
CA ARG A 33 24.77 18.55 12.79
C ARG A 33 24.25 17.11 12.80
N ALA A 34 23.74 16.65 13.94
CA ALA A 34 23.10 15.33 14.05
C ALA A 34 21.89 15.20 13.09
N SER A 35 21.04 16.23 13.00
CA SER A 35 19.91 16.22 12.07
C SER A 35 20.32 16.30 10.59
N PHE A 36 21.47 16.89 10.25
CA PHE A 36 22.01 16.84 8.90
C PHE A 36 22.47 15.42 8.52
N GLU A 37 23.26 14.78 9.39
CA GLU A 37 23.79 13.42 9.16
C GLU A 37 22.67 12.37 9.09
N ILE A 38 21.65 12.46 9.95
CA ILE A 38 20.46 11.59 9.89
C ILE A 38 19.70 11.79 8.56
N ARG A 39 19.58 13.04 8.09
CA ARG A 39 18.85 13.37 6.86
C ARG A 39 19.59 12.93 5.60
N GLU A 40 20.92 12.82 5.66
CA GLU A 40 21.75 12.27 4.59
C GLU A 40 21.63 10.74 4.49
N LYS A 41 21.38 10.05 5.62
CA LYS A 41 21.11 8.61 5.64
C LYS A 41 19.75 8.24 5.03
N VAL A 42 18.83 9.19 4.86
CA VAL A 42 17.53 8.97 4.19
C VAL A 42 17.61 9.40 2.73
N SER A 43 17.24 8.49 1.82
CA SER A 43 17.29 8.79 0.39
C SER A 43 16.42 10.01 0.02
N VAL A 44 16.87 10.78 -0.97
CA VAL A 44 16.11 11.94 -1.47
C VAL A 44 14.73 11.52 -1.97
N ALA A 45 14.63 10.36 -2.61
CA ALA A 45 13.37 9.79 -3.07
C ALA A 45 12.40 9.54 -1.92
N GLU A 46 12.87 8.93 -0.82
CA GLU A 46 12.04 8.67 0.37
C GLU A 46 11.54 9.97 1.00
N ARG A 47 12.41 10.98 1.08
CA ARG A 47 12.02 12.30 1.59
C ARG A 47 10.94 12.97 0.74
N ILE A 48 11.03 12.86 -0.58
CA ILE A 48 10.01 13.39 -1.50
C ILE A 48 8.71 12.58 -1.38
N ASN A 49 8.80 11.25 -1.28
CA ASN A 49 7.64 10.37 -1.10
C ASN A 49 6.84 10.73 0.16
N VAL A 50 7.51 10.83 1.31
CA VAL A 50 6.88 11.24 2.58
C VAL A 50 6.24 12.63 2.48
N ALA A 51 6.91 13.57 1.80
CA ALA A 51 6.38 14.92 1.61
C ALA A 51 5.15 14.97 0.69
N LEU A 52 5.12 14.17 -0.37
CA LEU A 52 4.03 14.17 -1.38
C LEU A 52 2.86 13.27 -1.00
N HIS A 53 3.08 12.25 -0.17
CA HIS A 53 2.06 11.29 0.26
C HIS A 53 0.77 11.97 0.80
N PRO A 54 0.81 12.96 1.72
CA PRO A 54 -0.40 13.59 2.21
C PRO A 54 -1.14 14.37 1.12
N TYR A 55 -0.44 15.12 0.27
CA TYR A 55 -1.07 15.84 -0.84
C TYR A 55 -1.72 14.89 -1.84
N THR A 56 -1.02 13.79 -2.16
CA THR A 56 -1.54 12.79 -3.09
C THR A 56 -2.79 12.12 -2.52
N SER A 57 -2.73 11.67 -1.27
CA SER A 57 -3.81 10.90 -0.63
C SER A 57 -5.04 11.74 -0.29
N PHE A 58 -4.85 12.99 0.17
CA PHE A 58 -5.95 13.82 0.68
C PHE A 58 -6.45 14.88 -0.31
N VAL A 59 -5.71 15.20 -1.36
CA VAL A 59 -6.10 16.22 -2.34
C VAL A 59 -6.21 15.62 -3.74
N ILE A 60 -5.13 15.03 -4.26
CA ILE A 60 -5.08 14.59 -5.65
C ILE A 60 -6.04 13.44 -5.90
N ILE A 61 -5.98 12.38 -5.09
CA ILE A 61 -6.83 11.18 -5.26
C ILE A 61 -8.32 11.51 -5.12
N PRO A 62 -8.80 12.26 -4.10
CA PRO A 62 -10.20 12.65 -4.00
C PRO A 62 -10.69 13.52 -5.17
N ILE A 63 -9.90 14.50 -5.60
CA ILE A 63 -10.26 15.36 -6.75
C ILE A 63 -10.31 14.54 -8.04
N PHE A 64 -9.31 13.69 -8.26
CA PHE A 64 -9.24 12.81 -9.42
C PHE A 64 -10.45 11.87 -9.47
N ALA A 65 -10.78 11.26 -8.34
CA ALA A 65 -11.94 10.40 -8.21
C ALA A 65 -13.24 11.14 -8.52
N LEU A 66 -13.44 12.33 -7.96
CA LEU A 66 -14.65 13.12 -8.22
C LEU A 66 -14.78 13.53 -9.69
N ALA A 67 -13.67 13.92 -10.33
CA ALA A 67 -13.66 14.32 -11.74
C ALA A 67 -13.94 13.14 -12.70
N ASN A 68 -13.42 11.95 -12.40
CA ASN A 68 -13.55 10.79 -13.29
C ASN A 68 -14.75 9.91 -12.99
N ALA A 69 -15.18 9.86 -11.73
CA ALA A 69 -16.34 9.08 -11.31
C ALA A 69 -17.66 9.72 -11.72
N GLY A 70 -17.70 10.99 -12.15
CA GLY A 70 -18.93 11.66 -12.61
C GLY A 70 -19.66 10.84 -13.68
N ILE A 71 -20.64 10.06 -13.23
CA ILE A 71 -21.57 9.27 -14.05
C ILE A 71 -22.96 9.79 -13.80
N GLU A 72 -23.73 9.92 -14.88
CA GLU A 72 -25.13 10.27 -14.77
C GLU A 72 -25.91 9.04 -14.32
N LEU A 73 -26.20 8.98 -13.01
CA LEU A 73 -26.98 7.90 -12.41
C LEU A 73 -28.47 8.13 -12.66
N SER A 74 -28.91 7.81 -13.87
CA SER A 74 -30.34 7.67 -14.18
C SER A 74 -30.79 6.22 -13.97
N ARG A 75 -32.09 5.99 -13.74
CA ARG A 75 -32.63 4.62 -13.65
C ARG A 75 -32.34 3.83 -14.93
N ASP A 76 -32.55 4.47 -16.07
CA ASP A 76 -32.36 3.87 -17.39
C ASP A 76 -30.89 3.48 -17.61
N THR A 77 -29.94 4.33 -17.22
CA THR A 77 -28.50 4.07 -17.33
C THR A 77 -28.09 2.88 -16.46
N VAL A 78 -28.61 2.78 -15.23
CA VAL A 78 -28.30 1.67 -14.32
C VAL A 78 -28.91 0.36 -14.83
N GLU A 79 -30.16 0.37 -15.29
CA GLU A 79 -30.81 -0.82 -15.85
C GLU A 79 -30.10 -1.32 -17.11
N ALA A 80 -29.71 -0.41 -18.01
CA ALA A 80 -28.91 -0.73 -19.18
C ALA A 80 -27.57 -1.35 -18.78
N ALA A 81 -26.85 -0.73 -17.86
CA ALA A 81 -25.54 -1.20 -17.40
C ALA A 81 -25.60 -2.59 -16.75
N LEU A 82 -26.68 -2.96 -16.05
CA LEU A 82 -26.82 -4.29 -15.45
C LEU A 82 -26.89 -5.41 -16.50
N THR A 83 -27.39 -5.12 -17.69
CA THR A 83 -27.46 -6.09 -18.80
C THR A 83 -26.28 -6.00 -19.76
N ALA A 84 -25.49 -4.94 -19.64
CA ALA A 84 -24.35 -4.68 -20.50
C ALA A 84 -23.19 -5.66 -20.25
N ARG A 85 -22.62 -6.15 -21.36
CA ARG A 85 -21.49 -7.07 -21.33
C ARG A 85 -20.22 -6.38 -20.80
N VAL A 86 -20.07 -5.09 -21.06
CA VAL A 86 -18.92 -4.29 -20.60
C VAL A 86 -18.92 -4.24 -19.07
N THR A 87 -20.06 -3.86 -18.46
CA THR A 87 -20.24 -3.86 -17.00
C THR A 87 -19.93 -5.22 -16.39
N ALA A 88 -20.51 -6.30 -16.93
CA ALA A 88 -20.31 -7.65 -16.41
C ALA A 88 -18.85 -8.12 -16.55
N GLY A 89 -18.20 -7.84 -17.68
CA GLY A 89 -16.82 -8.20 -17.94
C GLY A 89 -15.85 -7.48 -16.98
N VAL A 90 -16.05 -6.18 -16.80
CA VAL A 90 -15.26 -5.38 -15.86
C VAL A 90 -15.49 -5.83 -14.42
N PHE A 91 -16.76 -6.07 -14.04
CA PHE A 91 -17.10 -6.53 -12.70
C PHE A 91 -16.46 -7.87 -12.38
N LEU A 92 -16.62 -8.86 -13.25
CA LEU A 92 -16.04 -10.19 -13.06
C LEU A 92 -14.51 -10.15 -13.11
N GLY A 93 -13.93 -9.34 -14.00
CA GLY A 93 -12.48 -9.16 -14.10
C GLY A 93 -11.87 -8.59 -12.83
N LEU A 94 -12.51 -7.60 -12.22
CA LEU A 94 -12.04 -6.99 -10.98
C LEU A 94 -12.29 -7.89 -9.77
N VAL A 95 -13.50 -8.44 -9.60
CA VAL A 95 -13.82 -9.24 -8.41
C VAL A 95 -13.21 -10.63 -8.48
N ILE A 96 -13.54 -11.39 -9.53
CA ILE A 96 -13.11 -12.79 -9.66
C ILE A 96 -11.68 -12.87 -10.18
N GLY A 97 -11.34 -12.04 -11.18
CA GLY A 97 -10.00 -12.04 -11.76
C GLY A 97 -8.91 -11.66 -10.76
N LYS A 98 -9.11 -10.63 -9.93
CA LYS A 98 -8.12 -10.27 -8.88
C LYS A 98 -8.08 -11.30 -7.76
N LEU A 99 -9.24 -11.77 -7.31
CA LEU A 99 -9.30 -12.79 -6.26
C LEU A 99 -8.54 -14.06 -6.66
N ILE A 100 -8.83 -14.62 -7.83
CA ILE A 100 -8.18 -15.84 -8.32
C ILE A 100 -6.73 -15.54 -8.70
N GLY A 101 -6.48 -14.47 -9.45
CA GLY A 101 -5.16 -14.14 -9.97
C GLY A 101 -4.12 -13.90 -8.88
N VAL A 102 -4.45 -13.07 -7.88
CA VAL A 102 -3.53 -12.77 -6.77
C VAL A 102 -3.33 -13.99 -5.88
N SER A 103 -4.41 -14.73 -5.56
CA SER A 103 -4.32 -15.94 -4.74
C SER A 103 -3.47 -17.02 -5.42
N LEU A 104 -3.70 -17.25 -6.73
CA LEU A 104 -2.96 -18.24 -7.51
C LEU A 104 -1.50 -17.84 -7.70
N ALA A 105 -1.22 -16.58 -8.02
CA ALA A 105 0.15 -16.09 -8.15
C ALA A 105 0.93 -16.26 -6.84
N THR A 106 0.29 -15.94 -5.72
CA THR A 106 0.88 -16.13 -4.38
C THR A 106 1.10 -17.61 -4.09
N TRP A 107 0.13 -18.47 -4.39
CA TRP A 107 0.26 -19.91 -4.25
C TRP A 107 1.36 -20.52 -5.10
N LEU A 108 1.51 -20.09 -6.34
CA LEU A 108 2.60 -20.52 -7.21
C LEU A 108 3.95 -20.07 -6.66
N GLY A 109 4.08 -18.82 -6.19
CA GLY A 109 5.31 -18.31 -5.58
C GLY A 109 5.72 -19.10 -4.34
N VAL A 110 4.76 -19.45 -3.48
CA VAL A 110 5.01 -20.25 -2.28
C VAL A 110 5.33 -21.71 -2.63
N LYS A 111 4.56 -22.32 -3.53
CA LYS A 111 4.74 -23.72 -3.92
C LYS A 111 6.06 -23.98 -4.66
N SER A 112 6.53 -23.01 -5.43
CA SER A 112 7.81 -23.09 -6.15
C SER A 112 9.03 -22.80 -5.27
N GLY A 113 8.83 -22.38 -4.01
CA GLY A 113 9.91 -22.00 -3.10
C GLY A 113 10.53 -20.64 -3.39
N LEU A 114 9.95 -19.84 -4.30
CA LEU A 114 10.41 -18.47 -4.59
C LEU A 114 10.09 -17.49 -3.46
N SER A 115 9.07 -17.79 -2.64
CA SER A 115 8.65 -16.95 -1.54
C SER A 115 8.05 -17.79 -0.41
N THR A 116 7.95 -17.20 0.78
CA THR A 116 7.33 -17.81 1.96
C THR A 116 6.30 -16.84 2.53
N LEU A 117 5.18 -17.36 3.07
CA LEU A 117 4.26 -16.48 3.79
C LEU A 117 4.96 -15.87 5.01
N PRO A 118 4.72 -14.57 5.30
CA PRO A 118 5.20 -13.94 6.52
C PRO A 118 4.76 -14.69 7.77
N ARG A 119 5.55 -14.60 8.85
CA ARG A 119 5.18 -15.20 10.14
C ARG A 119 3.83 -14.64 10.61
N GLY A 120 2.93 -15.53 11.04
CA GLY A 120 1.57 -15.18 11.46
C GLY A 120 0.59 -14.93 10.32
N ALA A 121 1.03 -14.83 9.06
CA ALA A 121 0.14 -14.74 7.92
C ALA A 121 -0.42 -16.12 7.54
N SER A 122 -1.73 -16.16 7.31
CA SER A 122 -2.45 -17.36 6.88
C SER A 122 -3.01 -17.20 5.47
N TRP A 123 -3.44 -18.29 4.85
CA TRP A 123 -4.12 -18.25 3.54
C TRP A 123 -5.39 -17.38 3.54
N VAL A 124 -6.04 -17.21 4.70
CA VAL A 124 -7.18 -16.29 4.84
C VAL A 124 -6.75 -14.85 4.60
N HIS A 125 -5.55 -14.45 5.05
CA HIS A 125 -5.00 -13.12 4.76
C HIS A 125 -4.73 -12.95 3.27
N VAL A 126 -4.15 -13.96 2.62
CA VAL A 126 -3.87 -13.91 1.18
C VAL A 126 -5.16 -13.74 0.39
N VAL A 127 -6.19 -14.55 0.67
CA VAL A 127 -7.48 -14.45 -0.02
C VAL A 127 -8.18 -13.12 0.29
N GLY A 128 -8.11 -12.64 1.53
CA GLY A 128 -8.66 -11.34 1.92
C GLY A 128 -7.99 -10.18 1.20
N LEU A 129 -6.65 -10.18 1.12
CA LEU A 129 -5.87 -9.20 0.35
C LEU A 129 -6.13 -9.30 -1.14
N ALA A 130 -6.28 -10.51 -1.68
CA ALA A 130 -6.64 -10.74 -3.08
C ALA A 130 -8.02 -10.16 -3.43
N ALA A 131 -8.99 -10.25 -2.52
CA ALA A 131 -10.29 -9.59 -2.66
C ALA A 131 -10.16 -8.06 -2.60
N ILE A 132 -9.40 -7.50 -1.66
CA ILE A 132 -9.13 -6.05 -1.58
C ILE A 132 -8.41 -5.53 -2.82
N ALA A 133 -7.52 -6.32 -3.43
CA ALA A 133 -6.87 -5.99 -4.69
C ALA A 133 -7.85 -5.87 -5.88
N GLY A 134 -9.10 -6.32 -5.70
CA GLY A 134 -10.25 -6.09 -6.58
C GLY A 134 -10.76 -4.66 -6.60
N ILE A 135 -10.34 -3.80 -5.67
CA ILE A 135 -10.72 -2.38 -5.63
C ILE A 135 -9.98 -1.64 -6.76
N GLY A 136 -10.62 -1.62 -7.92
CA GLY A 136 -10.07 -1.01 -9.13
C GLY A 136 -10.21 0.52 -9.19
N PHE A 137 -11.12 1.10 -8.41
CA PHE A 137 -11.55 2.51 -8.40
C PHE A 137 -10.73 3.47 -9.27
N THR A 138 -9.77 4.22 -8.73
CA THR A 138 -9.11 5.32 -9.46
C THR A 138 -8.36 4.88 -10.71
N VAL A 139 -7.55 3.82 -10.63
CA VAL A 139 -6.77 3.33 -11.78
C VAL A 139 -7.67 2.77 -12.87
N SER A 140 -8.73 2.05 -12.51
CA SER A 140 -9.65 1.47 -13.48
C SER A 140 -10.53 2.53 -14.12
N LEU A 141 -10.95 3.56 -13.37
CA LEU A 141 -11.67 4.71 -13.92
C LEU A 141 -10.80 5.46 -14.94
N PHE A 142 -9.52 5.66 -14.63
CA PHE A 142 -8.55 6.26 -15.55
C PHE A 142 -8.41 5.44 -16.83
N VAL A 143 -8.11 4.14 -16.68
CA VAL A 143 -7.90 3.23 -17.81
C VAL A 143 -9.15 3.12 -18.68
N THR A 144 -10.33 3.11 -18.08
CA THR A 144 -11.60 3.08 -18.82
C THR A 144 -11.77 4.30 -19.72
N GLY A 145 -11.43 5.49 -19.23
CA GLY A 145 -11.47 6.72 -20.05
C GLY A 145 -10.46 6.75 -21.20
N LEU A 146 -9.46 5.84 -21.19
CA LEU A 146 -8.52 5.65 -22.29
C LEU A 146 -8.87 4.45 -23.17
N ALA A 147 -9.69 3.53 -22.68
CA ALA A 147 -9.94 2.24 -23.32
C ALA A 147 -11.16 2.26 -24.26
N TYR A 148 -12.10 3.19 -24.05
CA TYR A 148 -13.33 3.29 -24.83
C TYR A 148 -13.46 4.69 -25.43
N ASP A 149 -13.77 4.73 -26.73
CA ASP A 149 -14.00 5.99 -27.46
C ASP A 149 -15.46 6.47 -27.35
N ASP A 150 -16.39 5.55 -27.06
CA ASP A 150 -17.81 5.86 -26.92
C ASP A 150 -18.22 6.08 -25.46
N VAL A 151 -19.14 7.03 -25.28
CA VAL A 151 -19.62 7.46 -23.95
C VAL A 151 -20.38 6.33 -23.26
N LEU A 152 -21.16 5.54 -23.99
CA LEU A 152 -22.00 4.48 -23.43
C LEU A 152 -21.15 3.39 -22.77
N SER A 153 -20.17 2.82 -23.48
CA SER A 153 -19.27 1.79 -22.94
C SER A 153 -18.44 2.32 -21.77
N THR A 154 -18.06 3.60 -21.82
CA THR A 154 -17.36 4.28 -20.73
C THR A 154 -18.22 4.32 -19.46
N GLU A 155 -19.48 4.73 -19.56
CA GLU A 155 -20.41 4.79 -18.42
C GLU A 155 -20.73 3.40 -17.86
N GLU A 156 -20.99 2.43 -18.72
CA GLU A 156 -21.20 1.03 -18.35
C GLU A 156 -19.99 0.46 -17.59
N ALA A 157 -18.78 0.67 -18.11
CA ALA A 157 -17.54 0.26 -17.46
C ALA A 157 -17.33 0.96 -16.11
N LYS A 158 -17.60 2.26 -16.00
CA LYS A 158 -17.53 2.99 -14.73
C LYS A 158 -18.48 2.40 -13.69
N ILE A 159 -19.72 2.08 -14.06
CA ILE A 159 -20.69 1.41 -13.18
C ILE A 159 -20.16 0.04 -12.74
N GLY A 160 -19.57 -0.72 -13.68
CA GLY A 160 -18.91 -2.00 -13.39
C GLY A 160 -17.77 -1.86 -12.37
N ILE A 161 -16.93 -0.83 -12.51
CA ILE A 161 -15.81 -0.56 -11.59
C ILE A 161 -16.31 -0.20 -10.19
N LEU A 162 -17.31 0.69 -10.10
CA LEU A 162 -17.83 1.14 -8.81
C LEU A 162 -18.51 0.01 -8.05
N SER A 163 -19.36 -0.76 -8.73
CA SER A 163 -20.03 -1.92 -8.14
C SER A 163 -19.02 -3.01 -7.74
N ALA A 164 -18.02 -3.29 -8.58
CA ALA A 164 -16.96 -4.24 -8.25
C ALA A 164 -16.12 -3.78 -7.06
N SER A 165 -15.74 -2.50 -7.02
CA SER A 165 -14.93 -1.94 -5.94
C SER A 165 -15.68 -2.01 -4.59
N LEU A 166 -16.98 -1.76 -4.59
CA LEU A 166 -17.81 -1.90 -3.40
C LEU A 166 -17.87 -3.37 -2.93
N VAL A 167 -18.13 -4.30 -3.84
CA VAL A 167 -18.18 -5.74 -3.51
C VAL A 167 -16.82 -6.24 -3.03
N ALA A 168 -15.73 -5.85 -3.69
CA ALA A 168 -14.36 -6.18 -3.31
C ALA A 168 -14.01 -5.66 -1.91
N ALA A 169 -14.38 -4.42 -1.60
CA ALA A 169 -14.17 -3.83 -0.27
C ALA A 169 -14.94 -4.57 0.83
N ILE A 170 -16.21 -4.90 0.58
CA ILE A 170 -17.04 -5.64 1.54
C ILE A 170 -16.48 -7.05 1.73
N VAL A 171 -16.30 -7.81 0.65
CA VAL A 171 -15.84 -9.21 0.71
C VAL A 171 -14.45 -9.29 1.33
N GLY A 172 -13.52 -8.45 0.90
CA GLY A 172 -12.17 -8.41 1.44
C GLY A 172 -12.15 -8.05 2.93
N SER A 173 -12.90 -7.03 3.34
CA SER A 173 -13.01 -6.64 4.76
C SER A 173 -13.64 -7.76 5.60
N VAL A 174 -14.69 -8.41 5.11
CA VAL A 174 -15.38 -9.53 5.79
C VAL A 174 -14.49 -10.77 5.91
N ILE A 175 -13.60 -11.02 4.96
CA ILE A 175 -12.62 -12.11 5.04
C ILE A 175 -11.49 -11.74 6.03
N LEU A 176 -10.95 -10.53 5.93
CA LEU A 176 -9.85 -10.07 6.79
C LEU A 176 -10.26 -9.94 8.26
N THR A 177 -11.49 -9.53 8.54
CA THR A 177 -12.01 -9.49 9.92
C THR A 177 -12.13 -10.87 10.56
N ARG A 178 -12.19 -11.94 9.76
CA ARG A 178 -12.13 -13.33 10.26
C ARG A 178 -10.73 -13.91 10.32
N ALA A 179 -9.73 -13.19 9.83
CA ALA A 179 -8.35 -13.65 9.90
C ALA A 179 -7.81 -13.50 11.34
N HIS A 180 -6.99 -14.46 11.78
CA HIS A 180 -6.29 -14.35 13.06
C HIS A 180 -5.36 -13.13 13.05
N ARG A 181 -5.16 -12.48 14.21
CA ARG A 181 -4.20 -11.38 14.30
C ARG A 181 -2.82 -11.88 13.88
N VAL A 182 -2.22 -11.23 12.90
CA VAL A 182 -0.80 -11.38 12.61
C VAL A 182 -0.05 -10.84 13.83
N ILE A 183 0.74 -11.69 14.47
CA ILE A 183 1.67 -11.25 15.50
C ILE A 183 2.77 -10.51 14.75
N GLU A 184 2.84 -9.20 14.94
CA GLU A 184 3.97 -8.39 14.49
C GLU A 184 5.20 -8.89 15.26
N VAL A 185 6.16 -9.45 14.52
CA VAL A 185 7.46 -9.84 15.05
C VAL A 185 8.27 -8.55 15.08
N ASP A 186 8.65 -8.11 16.27
CA ASP A 186 9.48 -6.94 16.44
C ASP A 186 10.82 -7.20 15.74
N ILE A 187 11.39 -6.19 15.09
CA ILE A 187 12.65 -6.36 14.33
C ILE A 187 13.81 -6.68 15.30
N ASP A 188 13.62 -6.39 16.60
CA ASP A 188 14.52 -6.74 17.70
C ASP A 188 14.37 -8.18 18.22
N ASP A 189 13.43 -8.99 17.72
CA ASP A 189 13.37 -10.40 18.09
C ASP A 189 14.65 -11.11 17.63
N PRO A 190 15.40 -11.76 18.53
CA PRO A 190 16.64 -12.42 18.17
C PRO A 190 16.34 -13.47 17.10
N VAL A 191 17.04 -13.36 15.96
CA VAL A 191 17.03 -14.41 14.93
C VAL A 191 17.34 -15.72 15.65
N PRO A 192 16.44 -16.71 15.70
CA PRO A 192 16.76 -17.98 16.32
C PRO A 192 17.89 -18.57 15.49
N VAL A 193 19.10 -18.51 16.05
CA VAL A 193 20.26 -19.23 15.56
C VAL A 193 19.84 -20.69 15.63
N GLY A 194 19.63 -21.28 14.46
CA GLY A 194 19.31 -22.69 14.37
C GLY A 194 20.34 -23.47 15.18
N ALA A 195 19.84 -24.28 16.11
CA ALA A 195 20.54 -25.46 16.57
C ALA A 195 20.80 -26.34 15.32
N GLY A 196 21.98 -26.22 14.73
CA GLY A 196 22.78 -27.40 14.41
C GLY A 196 23.54 -27.74 15.68
N ASP A 197 23.51 -28.96 16.21
CA ASP A 197 23.38 -30.26 15.55
C ASP A 197 22.49 -31.22 16.36
#